data_AF-A0A2M9EXT1-F1
#
_entry.id   AF-A0A2M9EXT1-F1
#
_cell.length_a   1.000
_cell.length_b   1.000
_cell.length_c   1.000
_cell.angle_alpha   90.00
_cell.angle_beta   90.00
_cell.angle_gamma   90.00
#
_symmetry.space_group_name_H-M   'P 1'
#
loop_
_entity.id
_entity.type
_entity.pdbx_description
1 polymer ?
#
loop_
_entity_poly.entity_id
_entity_poly.type
_entity_poly.pdbx_seq_one_letter_code
_entity_poly.pdbx_strand_id
1 'polypeptide(L)'
;MPYLHQMFEDELMDEETYKTIYDFITLDNFRSGEYEGNRFLFRKIDRTYVQVEDLVAFENTGKRQIQGFQANHLAAELEHYWKVRKDS
;
A
#
# COMPACT_ATOMS: atom_id res chain seq x y z
N MET A 1 9.23 3.93 8.49
CA MET A 1 9.43 5.14 7.63
C MET A 1 8.23 6.07 7.77
N PRO A 2 8.39 7.40 7.91
CA PRO A 2 7.26 8.33 8.14
C PRO A 2 6.17 8.28 7.06
N TYR A 3 6.56 8.08 5.79
CA TYR A 3 5.63 8.00 4.67
C TYR A 3 4.75 6.74 4.71
N LEU A 4 5.35 5.56 4.89
CA LEU A 4 4.61 4.29 4.92
C LEU A 4 3.61 4.25 6.08
N HIS A 5 4.01 4.78 7.25
CA HIS A 5 3.13 4.85 8.42
C HIS A 5 1.87 5.69 8.13
N GLN A 6 2.04 6.90 7.58
CA GLN A 6 0.90 7.74 7.21
C GLN A 6 0.02 7.10 6.13
N MET A 7 0.65 6.49 5.12
CA MET A 7 -0.07 5.79 4.05
C MET A 7 -0.93 4.65 4.61
N PHE A 8 -0.40 3.87 5.55
CA PHE A 8 -1.16 2.79 6.20
C PHE A 8 -2.27 3.32 7.12
N GLU A 9 -2.07 4.43 7.82
CA GLU A 9 -3.15 5.09 8.58
C GLU A 9 -4.30 5.55 7.68
N ASP A 10 -3.99 6.11 6.50
CA ASP A 10 -4.99 6.61 5.56
C ASP A 10 -5.76 5.48 4.84
N GLU A 11 -5.14 4.31 4.65
CA GLU A 11 -5.75 3.18 3.93
C GLU A 11 -6.41 2.15 4.84
N LEU A 12 -5.80 1.79 5.96
CA LEU A 12 -6.19 0.61 6.75
C LEU A 12 -7.30 0.96 7.75
N MET A 13 -8.55 0.92 7.27
CA MET A 13 -9.73 1.13 8.09
C MET A 13 -10.09 -0.09 8.95
N ASP A 14 -9.94 -1.28 8.39
CA ASP A 14 -10.35 -2.54 9.00
C ASP A 14 -9.47 -3.73 8.55
N GLU A 15 -9.76 -4.90 9.13
CA GLU A 15 -9.03 -6.13 8.83
C GLU A 15 -9.23 -6.63 7.41
N GLU A 16 -10.38 -6.35 6.80
CA GLU A 16 -10.67 -6.74 5.42
C GLU A 16 -9.81 -5.94 4.43
N THR A 17 -9.66 -4.65 4.66
CA THR A 17 -8.82 -3.75 3.87
C THR A 17 -7.34 -4.14 4.00
N TYR A 18 -6.88 -4.40 5.23
CA TYR A 18 -5.55 -4.96 5.48
C TYR A 18 -5.31 -6.24 4.68
N LYS A 19 -6.22 -7.21 4.80
CA LYS A 19 -6.07 -8.50 4.13
C LYS A 19 -6.05 -8.33 2.61
N THR A 20 -6.90 -7.48 2.07
CA THR A 20 -6.98 -7.23 0.62
C THR A 20 -5.67 -6.64 0.08
N ILE A 21 -5.12 -5.61 0.73
CA ILE A 21 -3.86 -5.00 0.31
C ILE A 21 -2.71 -5.99 0.48
N TYR A 22 -2.66 -6.70 1.60
CA TYR A 22 -1.61 -7.70 1.86
C TYR A 22 -1.64 -8.81 0.81
N ASP A 23 -2.81 -9.41 0.55
CA ASP A 23 -2.98 -10.48 -0.43
C ASP A 23 -2.64 -9.99 -1.85
N PHE A 24 -3.03 -8.77 -2.21
CA PHE A 24 -2.65 -8.16 -3.50
C PHE A 24 -1.12 -8.07 -3.66
N ILE A 25 -0.42 -7.64 -2.61
CA ILE A 25 1.05 -7.53 -2.61
C ILE A 25 1.70 -8.91 -2.64
N THR A 26 1.25 -9.87 -1.83
CA THR A 26 2.01 -11.10 -1.56
C THR A 26 1.63 -12.30 -2.41
N LEU A 27 0.40 -12.40 -2.91
CA LEU A 27 -0.01 -13.60 -3.61
C LEU A 27 0.62 -13.70 -5.03
N ASP A 28 1.13 -14.88 -5.36
CA ASP A 28 1.86 -15.17 -6.60
C ASP A 28 0.99 -15.26 -7.86
N ASN A 29 -0.31 -15.50 -7.68
CA ASN A 29 -1.31 -15.49 -8.75
C ASN A 29 -1.60 -14.07 -9.25
N PHE A 30 -1.38 -13.05 -8.42
CA PHE A 30 -1.37 -11.65 -8.86
C PHE A 30 0.03 -11.28 -9.33
N ARG A 31 0.32 -11.51 -10.61
CA ARG A 31 1.63 -11.13 -11.19
C ARG A 31 1.76 -9.62 -11.36
N SER A 32 0.68 -8.95 -11.72
CA SER A 32 0.61 -7.51 -11.93
C SER A 32 -0.84 -7.07 -11.78
N GLY A 33 -1.09 -5.78 -11.54
CA GLY A 33 -2.43 -5.24 -11.44
C GLY A 33 -2.48 -3.92 -10.70
N GLU A 34 -3.70 -3.45 -10.48
CA GLU A 34 -4.00 -2.21 -9.77
C GLU A 34 -5.04 -2.49 -8.69
N TYR A 35 -4.81 -1.94 -7.51
CA TYR A 35 -5.76 -1.86 -6.41
C TYR A 35 -5.91 -0.39 -6.03
N GLU A 36 -7.09 0.16 -6.27
CA GLU A 36 -7.44 1.52 -5.86
C GLU A 36 -8.01 1.48 -4.44
N GLY A 37 -7.27 2.06 -3.50
CA GLY A 37 -7.68 2.24 -2.13
C GLY A 37 -8.45 3.54 -1.92
N ASN A 38 -8.48 4.03 -0.68
CA ASN A 38 -9.21 5.25 -0.34
C ASN A 38 -8.54 6.52 -0.88
N ARG A 39 -7.21 6.59 -0.73
CA ARG A 39 -6.38 7.73 -1.14
C ARG A 39 -5.28 7.31 -2.10
N PHE A 40 -4.81 6.07 -1.99
CA PHE A 40 -3.66 5.56 -2.70
C PHE A 40 -4.02 4.51 -3.74
N LEU A 41 -3.36 4.58 -4.89
CA LEU A 41 -3.38 3.53 -5.91
C LEU A 41 -2.15 2.65 -5.75
N PHE A 42 -2.37 1.36 -5.48
CA PHE A 42 -1.32 0.35 -5.43
C PHE A 42 -1.23 -0.35 -6.78
N ARG A 43 -0.15 -0.11 -7.52
CA ARG A 43 0.13 -0.74 -8.81
C ARG A 43 1.23 -1.79 -8.63
N LYS A 44 0.85 -3.06 -8.69
CA LYS A 44 1.81 -4.18 -8.73
C LYS A 44 2.35 -4.29 -10.14
N ILE A 45 3.63 -3.95 -10.32
CA ILE A 45 4.30 -4.00 -11.63
C ILE A 45 4.68 -5.45 -11.95
N ASP A 46 5.25 -6.12 -10.96
CA ASP A 46 5.57 -7.54 -11.01
C ASP A 46 5.54 -8.14 -9.58
N ARG A 47 6.03 -9.38 -9.43
CA ARG A 47 6.08 -10.07 -8.13
C ARG A 47 7.03 -9.43 -7.11
N THR A 48 7.96 -8.61 -7.57
CA THR A 48 9.04 -8.04 -6.77
C THR A 48 8.86 -6.57 -6.52
N TYR A 49 8.01 -5.88 -7.28
CA TYR A 49 7.92 -4.42 -7.25
C TYR A 49 6.48 -3.91 -7.27
N VAL A 50 6.18 -3.01 -6.34
CA VAL A 50 4.91 -2.31 -6.20
C VAL A 50 5.17 -0.81 -6.23
N GLN A 51 4.41 -0.11 -7.05
CA GLN A 51 4.35 1.33 -7.09
C GLN A 51 3.10 1.79 -6.32
N VAL A 52 3.23 2.81 -5.49
CA VAL A 52 2.10 3.44 -4.80
C VAL A 52 2.02 4.90 -5.19
N GLU A 53 0.82 5.35 -5.55
CA GLU A 53 0.54 6.71 -5.99
C GLU A 53 -0.50 7.38 -5.07
N ASP A 54 -0.20 8.58 -4.59
CA ASP A 54 -1.16 9.41 -3.83
C ASP A 54 -2.09 10.15 -4.80
N LEU A 55 -3.36 9.72 -4.87
CA LEU A 55 -4.35 10.30 -5.78
C LEU A 55 -4.82 11.68 -5.29
N VAL A 56 -4.85 11.93 -3.98
CA VAL A 56 -5.32 13.18 -3.38
C VAL A 56 -4.27 14.30 -3.48
N ALA A 57 -2.98 13.96 -3.39
CA ALA A 57 -1.90 14.93 -3.60
C ALA A 57 -1.92 15.50 -5.04
N PHE A 58 -2.33 14.68 -6.01
CA PHE A 58 -2.43 15.10 -7.41
C PHE A 58 -3.52 16.16 -7.60
N GLU A 59 -4.69 16.01 -6.98
CA GLU A 59 -5.79 16.96 -7.08
C GLU A 59 -5.43 18.36 -6.54
N ASN A 60 -4.67 18.39 -5.44
CA ASN A 60 -4.35 19.64 -4.75
C ASN A 60 -3.12 20.38 -5.32
N THR A 61 -2.18 19.66 -5.94
CA THR A 61 -0.88 20.24 -6.35
C THR A 61 -0.56 20.09 -7.83
N GLY A 62 -1.35 19.29 -8.56
CA GLY A 62 -1.05 18.86 -9.93
C GLY A 62 0.18 17.94 -10.04
N LYS A 63 0.80 17.55 -8.92
CA LYS A 63 1.99 16.68 -8.89
C LYS A 63 1.61 15.32 -8.33
N ARG A 64 1.86 14.27 -9.10
CA ARG A 64 1.71 12.89 -8.65
C ARG A 64 2.86 12.55 -7.70
N GLN A 65 2.55 12.19 -6.46
CA GLN A 65 3.54 11.59 -5.58
C GLN A 65 3.51 10.09 -5.79
N ILE A 66 4.60 9.56 -6.34
CA ILE A 66 4.74 8.15 -6.69
C ILE A 66 5.95 7.60 -5.96
N GLN A 67 5.77 6.48 -5.25
CA GLN A 67 6.87 5.77 -4.59
C GLN A 67 6.90 4.31 -4.99
N GLY A 68 8.10 3.77 -5.06
CA GLY A 68 8.36 2.40 -5.47
C GLY A 68 8.93 1.58 -4.31
N PHE A 69 8.42 0.36 -4.15
CA PHE A 69 8.82 -0.53 -3.07
C PHE A 69 9.07 -1.92 -3.60
N GLN A 70 10.03 -2.61 -2.98
CA GLN A 70 10.09 -4.06 -3.11
C GLN A 70 8.86 -4.66 -2.43
N ALA A 71 8.20 -5.61 -3.09
CA ALA A 71 6.95 -6.20 -2.61
C ALA A 71 7.10 -6.84 -1.23
N ASN A 72 8.21 -7.54 -0.99
CA ASN A 72 8.53 -8.15 0.31
C ASN A 72 8.74 -7.11 1.41
N HIS A 73 9.41 -5.98 1.11
CA HIS A 73 9.62 -4.91 2.07
C HIS A 73 8.30 -4.22 2.41
N LEU A 74 7.48 -3.91 1.40
CA LEU A 74 6.17 -3.30 1.60
C LEU A 74 5.24 -4.19 2.44
N ALA A 75 5.22 -5.50 2.14
CA ALA A 75 4.45 -6.47 2.91
C ALA A 75 4.91 -6.57 4.37
N ALA A 76 6.23 -6.57 4.61
CA ALA A 76 6.78 -6.63 5.97
C ALA A 76 6.43 -5.37 6.79
N GLU A 77 6.53 -4.18 6.19
CA GLU A 77 6.14 -2.93 6.85
C GLU A 77 4.64 -2.88 7.13
N LEU A 78 3.81 -3.36 6.20
CA LEU A 78 2.36 -3.46 6.35
C LEU A 78 1.98 -4.41 7.50
N GLU A 79 2.60 -5.59 7.54
CA GLU A 79 2.38 -6.57 8.60
C GLU A 79 2.81 -6.03 9.97
N HIS A 80 3.98 -5.38 10.04
CA HIS A 80 4.48 -4.77 11.27
C HIS A 80 3.53 -3.70 11.80
N TYR A 81 3.09 -2.79 10.94
CA TYR A 81 2.15 -1.74 11.30
C TYR A 81 0.83 -2.33 11.82
N TRP A 82 0.27 -3.32 11.11
CA TRP A 82 -1.01 -3.91 11.49
C TRP A 82 -0.96 -4.62 12.84
N LYS A 83 0.16 -5.30 13.15
CA LYS A 83 0.39 -5.91 14.47
C LYS A 83 0.41 -4.85 15.58
N VAL A 84 1.19 -3.79 15.40
CA VAL A 84 1.31 -2.71 16.41
C VAL A 84 -0.05 -2.03 16.66
N ARG A 85 -0.83 -1.77 15.61
CA ARG A 85 -2.16 -1.16 15.72
C ARG A 85 -3.16 -2.03 16.48
N LYS A 86 -3.10 -3.37 16.32
CA LYS A 86 -3.98 -4.30 17.04
C LYS A 86 -3.67 -4.40 18.54
N ASP A 87 -2.43 -4.15 18.93
CA ASP A 87 -1.95 -4.22 20.32
C ASP A 87 -2.09 -2.89 21.08
N SER A 88 -2.57 -1.83 20.42
CA SER A 88 -2.77 -0.46 20.97
C SER A 88 -4.21 -0.24 21.41
#